data_AF-S6AY74-F1
#
_entry.id   AF-S6AY74-F1
#
_cell.length_a   1.000
_cell.length_b   1.000
_cell.length_c   1.000
_cell.angle_alpha   90.00
_cell.angle_beta   90.00
_cell.angle_gamma   90.00
#
_symmetry.space_group_name_H-M   'P 1'
#
loop_
_entity.id
_entity.type
_entity.pdbx_description
1 polymer ?
#
loop_
_entity_poly.entity_id
_entity_poly.type
_entity_poly.pdbx_seq_one_letter_code
_entity_poly.pdbx_strand_id
1 'polypeptide(L)' 'MKAEARLVLAGPHPAVDSSDPGSAGFSGSLIVAEFDSLEAAKAWADADPYRAAGVYAEVVVKPFKQVFP' A
#
# COMPACT_ATOMS: atom_id res chain seq x y z
N MET A 1 -5.90 -14.74 9.70
CA MET A 1 -5.27 -13.49 10.17
C MET A 1 -3.77 -13.76 10.33
N LYS A 2 -2.99 -13.64 9.24
CA LYS A 2 -1.51 -13.74 9.21
C LYS A 2 -0.89 -12.44 8.67
N ALA A 3 -1.70 -11.39 8.48
CA ALA A 3 -1.28 -10.15 7.86
C ALA A 3 -0.32 -9.35 8.74
N GLU A 4 -0.40 -9.52 10.06
CA GLU A 4 0.38 -8.75 11.04
C GLU A 4 1.86 -9.13 11.08
N ALA A 5 2.25 -10.32 10.58
CA ALA A 5 3.64 -10.76 10.58
C ALA A 5 4.42 -10.38 9.30
N ARG A 6 3.81 -9.68 8.35
CA ARG A 6 4.43 -9.30 7.06
C ARG A 6 4.57 -7.80 6.84
N LEU A 7 3.90 -6.96 7.62
CA LEU A 7 3.84 -5.52 7.35
C LEU A 7 5.06 -4.80 7.92
N VAL A 8 5.84 -4.13 7.05
CA VAL A 8 6.96 -3.27 7.45
C VAL A 8 6.44 -1.87 7.74
N LEU A 9 5.71 -1.27 6.79
CA LEU A 9 5.04 0.01 6.95
C LEU A 9 3.84 0.11 6.00
N ALA A 10 2.86 0.91 6.40
CA ALA A 10 1.76 1.32 5.54
C ALA A 10 1.29 2.72 5.92
N GLY A 11 0.88 3.50 4.92
CA GLY A 11 0.32 4.83 5.14
C GLY A 11 -0.32 5.41 3.88
N PRO A 12 -1.28 6.33 4.03
CA PRO A 12 -1.82 7.07 2.89
C PRO A 12 -0.83 8.16 2.44
N HIS A 13 -0.95 8.59 1.19
CA HIS A 13 -0.23 9.75 0.66
C HIS A 13 -1.15 10.98 0.72
N PRO A 14 -0.90 11.96 1.61
CA PRO A 14 -1.67 13.20 1.62
C PRO A 14 -1.58 13.92 0.27
N ALA A 15 -2.66 14.57 -0.14
CA ALA A 15 -2.67 15.35 -1.39
C ALA A 15 -1.97 16.72 -1.28
N VAL A 16 -1.61 17.12 -0.05
CA VAL A 16 -0.92 18.38 0.29
C VAL A 16 0.20 18.09 1.29
N ASP A 17 1.11 19.04 1.49
CA ASP A 17 2.23 18.93 2.45
C ASP A 17 1.75 19.09 3.91
N SER A 18 0.93 18.14 4.36
CA SER A 18 0.38 18.04 5.71
C SER A 18 0.01 16.59 6.00
N SER A 19 0.28 16.11 7.22
CA SER A 19 -0.16 14.79 7.68
C SER A 19 -1.68 14.69 7.87
N ASP A 20 -2.35 15.83 8.09
CA ASP A 20 -3.81 15.95 8.11
C ASP A 20 -4.23 16.88 6.96
N PRO A 21 -4.58 16.33 5.78
CA PRO A 21 -4.88 17.14 4.59
C PRO A 21 -6.28 17.76 4.61
N GLY A 22 -7.12 17.47 5.62
CA GLY A 22 -8.49 17.93 5.69
C GLY A 22 -9.27 17.63 4.40
N SER A 23 -9.89 18.66 3.82
CA SER A 23 -10.68 18.52 2.59
C SER A 23 -9.86 18.21 1.34
N ALA A 24 -8.53 18.40 1.35
CA ALA A 24 -7.69 18.06 0.20
C ALA A 24 -7.57 16.53 0.02
N GLY A 25 -7.79 15.76 1.09
CA GLY A 25 -7.80 14.30 1.06
C GLY A 25 -6.44 13.67 0.74
N PHE A 26 -6.49 12.45 0.22
CA PHE A 26 -5.31 11.61 -0.05
C PHE A 26 -5.26 11.23 -1.53
N SER A 27 -4.05 11.15 -2.08
CA SER A 27 -3.80 10.80 -3.48
C SER A 27 -3.52 9.31 -3.70
N GLY A 28 -3.35 8.54 -2.62
CA GLY A 28 -3.09 7.10 -2.70
C GLY A 28 -2.62 6.53 -1.38
N SER A 29 -1.98 5.35 -1.44
CA SER A 29 -1.39 4.69 -0.29
C SER A 29 -0.11 3.97 -0.66
N LEU A 30 0.78 3.81 0.31
CA LEU A 30 1.99 3.00 0.22
C LEU A 30 1.91 1.89 1.24
N ILE A 31 2.26 0.68 0.81
CA ILE A 31 2.40 -0.50 1.67
C ILE A 31 3.73 -1.15 1.32
N VAL A 32 4.55 -1.41 2.34
CA VAL A 32 5.75 -2.24 2.24
C VAL A 32 5.52 -3.45 3.14
N ALA A 33 5.53 -4.64 2.53
CA ALA A 33 5.31 -5.89 3.23
C ALA A 33 6.12 -7.03 2.61
N GLU A 34 6.41 -8.04 3.41
CA GLU A 34 7.15 -9.23 3.00
C GLU A 34 6.26 -10.23 2.28
N PHE A 35 6.77 -10.78 1.16
CA PHE A 35 6.11 -11.82 0.38
C PHE A 35 7.12 -12.86 -0.08
N ASP A 36 6.64 -14.09 -0.28
CA ASP A 36 7.49 -15.20 -0.74
C ASP A 36 7.94 -15.00 -2.19
N SER A 37 7.19 -14.23 -2.99
CA SER A 37 7.53 -13.82 -4.35
C SER A 37 6.79 -12.55 -4.79
N LEU A 38 7.21 -11.99 -5.93
CA LEU A 38 6.52 -10.86 -6.56
C LEU A 38 5.10 -11.24 -7.01
N GLU A 39 4.89 -12.47 -7.49
CA GLU A 39 3.59 -13.00 -7.89
C GLU A 39 2.64 -13.09 -6.70
N ALA A 40 3.13 -13.55 -5.54
CA ALA A 40 2.35 -13.59 -4.31
C ALA A 40 1.95 -12.18 -3.85
N ALA A 41 2.85 -11.20 -3.98
CA ALA A 41 2.57 -9.80 -3.67
C ALA A 41 1.51 -9.20 -4.61
N LYS A 42 1.59 -9.49 -5.92
CA LYS A 42 0.61 -9.06 -6.92
C LYS A 42 -0.77 -9.65 -6.65
N ALA A 43 -0.85 -10.97 -6.43
CA ALA A 43 -2.12 -11.63 -6.13
C ALA A 43 -2.77 -11.10 -4.84
N TRP A 44 -1.96 -10.77 -3.83
CA TRP A 44 -2.45 -10.13 -2.61
C TRP A 44 -2.99 -8.72 -2.88
N ALA A 45 -2.27 -7.90 -3.63
CA ALA A 45 -2.70 -6.54 -3.98
C ALA A 45 -3.95 -6.52 -4.88
N ASP A 46 -4.08 -7.52 -5.77
CA ASP A 46 -5.26 -7.68 -6.63
C ASP A 46 -6.50 -8.11 -5.84
N ALA A 47 -6.32 -8.80 -4.71
CA ALA A 47 -7.38 -9.21 -3.80
C ALA A 47 -7.80 -8.12 -2.79
N ASP A 48 -7.19 -6.92 -2.84
CA ASP A 48 -7.49 -5.83 -1.92
C ASP A 48 -8.94 -5.33 -2.12
N PRO A 49 -9.77 -5.30 -1.06
CA PRO A 49 -11.16 -4.82 -1.14
C PRO A 49 -11.30 -3.39 -1.68
N TYR A 50 -10.33 -2.51 -1.47
CA TYR A 50 -10.37 -1.13 -1.99
C TYR A 50 -10.20 -1.09 -3.51
N ARG A 51 -9.51 -2.08 -4.08
CA ARG A 51 -9.44 -2.27 -5.52
C ARG A 51 -10.77 -2.76 -6.06
N ALA A 52 -11.40 -3.73 -5.38
CA ALA A 52 -12.72 -4.24 -5.74
C ALA A 52 -13.83 -3.17 -5.61
N ALA A 53 -13.67 -2.22 -4.68
CA ALA A 53 -14.56 -1.08 -4.49
C ALA A 53 -14.29 0.09 -5.46
N GLY A 54 -13.29 -0.02 -6.35
CA GLY A 54 -12.95 1.03 -7.34
C GLY A 54 -12.29 2.28 -6.75
N VAL A 55 -11.80 2.21 -5.52
CA VAL A 55 -11.14 3.34 -4.83
C VAL A 55 -9.75 3.60 -5.41
N TYR A 56 -9.06 2.54 -5.85
CA TYR A 56 -7.76 2.65 -6.50
C TYR A 56 -7.90 2.70 -8.02
N ALA A 57 -7.49 3.83 -8.60
CA ALA A 57 -7.41 3.98 -10.06
C ALA A 57 -6.31 3.08 -10.66
N GLU A 58 -5.18 2.93 -9.97
CA GLU A 58 -4.05 2.10 -10.35
C GLU A 58 -3.36 1.55 -9.10
N VAL A 59 -2.85 0.32 -9.18
CA VAL A 59 -2.01 -0.28 -8.13
C VAL A 59 -0.78 -0.88 -8.79
N VAL A 60 0.41 -0.43 -8.36
CA VAL A 60 1.70 -0.83 -8.90
C VAL A 60 2.48 -1.60 -7.85
N VAL A 61 2.85 -2.85 -8.15
CA VAL A 61 3.62 -3.72 -7.24
C VAL A 61 5.05 -3.86 -7.73
N LYS A 62 6.02 -3.52 -6.87
CA LYS A 62 7.46 -3.54 -7.18
C LYS A 62 8.26 -4.17 -6.03
N PRO A 63 9.37 -4.88 -6.31
CA PRO A 63 10.32 -5.27 -5.28
C PRO A 63 10.89 -4.04 -4.56
N PHE A 64 11.10 -4.15 -3.24
CA PHE A 64 11.67 -3.10 -2.41
C PHE A 64 12.85 -3.64 -1.60
N LYS A 65 13.94 -2.87 -1.53
CA LYS A 65 15.09 -3.17 -0.66
C LYS A 65 15.10 -2.18 0.48
N GLN A 66 14.77 -2.63 1.68
CA GLN A 66 14.90 -1.82 2.89
C GLN A 66 16.39 -1.64 3.22
N VAL A 67 16.88 -0.41 3.09
CA VAL A 67 18.26 -0.06 3.41
C VAL A 67 18.41 0.58 4.79
N PHE A 68 17.31 1.11 5.34
CA PHE A 68 17.24 1.73 6.67
C PHE A 68 15.98 1.26 7.41
N PRO A 69 16.03 1.12 8.75
CA PRO A 69 14.87 0.77 9.58
C PRO A 69 13.76 1.83 9.53
#